data_AF-A0A9E4UPV5-F1
#
_entry.id   AF-A0A9E4UPV5-F1
#
_cell.length_a   1.000
_cell.length_b   1.000
_cell.length_c   1.000
_cell.angle_alpha   90.00
_cell.angle_beta   90.00
_cell.angle_gamma   90.00
#
_symmetry.space_group_name_H-M   'P 1'
#
loop_
_entity.id
_entity.type
_entity.pdbx_description
1 polymer ?
#
loop_
_entity_poly.entity_id
_entity_poly.type
_entity_poly.pdbx_seq_one_letter_code
_entity_poly.pdbx_strand_id
1 'polypeptide(L)' 'MKILVINDDGITSPGIWAAVRALRQVGEVV' A
#
# COMPACT_ATOMS: atom_id res chain seq x y z
N MET A 1 -7.04 -7.63 -10.05
CA MET A 1 -7.22 -7.87 -8.60
C MET A 1 -7.22 -6.52 -7.90
N LYS A 2 -8.11 -6.31 -6.93
CA LYS A 2 -8.12 -5.10 -6.09
C LYS A 2 -7.46 -5.41 -4.74
N ILE A 3 -6.60 -4.51 -4.28
CA ILE A 3 -5.77 -4.69 -3.09
C ILE A 3 -6.01 -3.51 -2.16
N LEU A 4 -6.50 -3.78 -0.95
CA LEU A 4 -6.58 -2.81 0.14
C LEU A 4 -5.35 -2.92 1.02
N VAL A 5 -4.70 -1.80 1.34
CA VAL A 5 -3.52 -1.74 2.19
C VAL A 5 -3.81 -0.90 3.42
N ILE A 6 -3.53 -1.44 4.59
CA ILE A 6 -3.64 -0.75 5.88
C ILE A 6 -2.33 -0.91 6.67
N ASN A 7 -2.08 0.01 7.60
CA ASN A 7 -1.03 -0.10 8.60
C ASN A 7 -1.48 0.50 9.94
N ASP A 8 -0.69 0.25 10.98
CA ASP A 8 -0.86 0.78 12.33
C ASP A 8 0.06 1.98 12.64
N ASP A 9 1.12 2.20 11.85
CA ASP A 9 2.05 3.34 12.01
C ASP A 9 1.47 4.70 11.57
N GLY A 10 0.28 4.71 10.95
CA GLY A 10 -0.38 5.91 10.42
C GLY A 10 -0.04 6.26 8.97
N ILE A 11 -0.84 7.18 8.40
CA ILE A 11 -0.87 7.48 6.97
C ILE A 11 0.41 8.14 6.43
N THR A 12 1.18 8.82 7.28
CA THR A 12 2.44 9.46 6.88
C THR A 12 3.65 8.52 6.99
N SER A 13 3.47 7.30 7.50
CA SER A 13 4.56 6.33 7.62
C SER A 13 5.13 6.00 6.22
N PRO A 14 6.45 6.05 6.02
CA PRO A 14 7.03 5.71 4.72
C PRO A 14 6.79 4.25 4.33
N GLY A 15 6.56 3.36 5.31
CA GLY A 15 6.34 1.93 5.10
C GLY A 15 5.10 1.63 4.27
N ILE A 16 3.96 2.25 4.58
CA ILE A 16 2.71 2.00 3.84
C ILE A 16 2.83 2.44 2.38
N TRP A 17 3.48 3.57 2.10
CA TRP A 17 3.69 4.04 0.74
C TRP A 17 4.71 3.20 -0.05
N ALA A 18 5.70 2.61 0.63
CA ALA A 18 6.59 1.65 0.00
C ALA A 18 5.83 0.37 -0.40
N ALA A 19 4.96 -0.15 0.48
CA ALA A 19 4.11 -1.29 0.19
C ALA A 19 3.16 -1.01 -1.00
N VAL A 20 2.50 0.16 -1.01
CA VAL A 20 1.63 0.59 -2.12
C VAL A 20 2.40 0.61 -3.45
N ARG A 21 3.64 1.13 -3.47
CA ARG A 21 4.46 1.17 -4.70
C ARG A 21 4.79 -0.22 -5.22
N ALA A 22 5.12 -1.16 -4.35
CA ALA A 22 5.41 -2.54 -4.74
C ALA A 22 4.14 -3.26 -5.26
N LEU A 23 3.03 -3.14 -4.54
CA LEU A 23 1.78 -3.83 -4.86
C LEU A 23 1.13 -3.37 -6.17
N ARG A 24 1.38 -2.12 -6.58
CA ARG A 24 0.96 -1.61 -7.90
C ARG A 24 1.53 -2.39 -9.09
N GLN A 25 2.58 -3.19 -8.89
CA GLN A 25 3.15 -4.04 -9.95
C GLN A 25 2.31 -5.31 -10.21
N VAL A 26 1.44 -5.70 -9.29
CA VAL A 26 0.67 -6.96 -9.35
C VAL A 26 -0.85 -6.77 -9.32
N GLY A 27 -1.32 -5.55 -9.06
CA GLY A 27 -2.76 -5.25 -9.03
C GLY A 27 -3.08 -3.78 -8.79
N GLU A 28 -4.37 -3.47 -8.84
CA GLU A 28 -4.89 -2.15 -8.49
C GLU A 28 -4.93 -2.01 -6.97
N VAL A 29 -4.26 -0.98 -6.44
CA VAL A 29 -4.34 -0.63 -5.02
C VAL A 29 -5.44 0.42 -4.83
N VAL A 30 -6.40 0.15 -3.96
CA VAL A 30 -7.58 0.99 -3.67
C VAL A 30 -7.59 1.51 -2.24
#